data_AF-A0A966FWA8-F1
#
_entry.id   AF-A0A966FWA8-F1
#
_cell.length_a   1.000
_cell.length_b   1.000
_cell.length_c   1.000
_cell.angle_alpha   90.00
_cell.angle_beta   90.00
_cell.angle_gamma   90.00
#
_symmetry.space_group_name_H-M   'P 1'
#
loop_
_entity.id
_entity.type
_entity.pdbx_description
1 polymer ?
#
loop_
_entity_poly.entity_id
_entity_poly.type
_entity_poly.pdbx_seq_one_letter_code
_entity_poly.pdbx_strand_id
1 'polypeptide(L)'
;MQTTNITQFLEPDLVKDNWRFLEVWVDSMQSPPYVLILLIDETRGCYVFDPAEQYRLVKAFQDYEEAQLWLLEDEYEPIEGRLSSE
;
A
#
# COMPACT_ATOMS: atom_id res chain seq x y z
N MET A 1 10.93 -16.12 38.11
CA MET A 1 11.26 -14.95 37.27
C MET A 1 11.61 -15.47 35.89
N GLN A 2 10.69 -15.42 34.94
CA GLN A 2 10.99 -15.58 33.52
C GLN A 2 10.13 -14.56 32.79
N THR A 3 10.75 -13.46 32.41
CA THR A 3 10.13 -12.39 31.64
C THR A 3 10.39 -12.72 30.17
N THR A 4 9.49 -13.50 29.57
CA THR A 4 9.52 -13.69 28.11
C THR A 4 9.07 -12.38 27.49
N ASN A 5 10.01 -11.61 26.97
CA ASN A 5 9.77 -10.42 26.18
C ASN A 5 9.19 -10.88 24.85
N ILE A 6 7.87 -11.10 24.83
CA ILE A 6 7.13 -11.27 23.60
C ILE A 6 7.06 -9.86 23.02
N THR A 7 8.10 -9.48 22.28
CA THR A 7 7.92 -8.54 21.17
C THR A 7 7.00 -9.27 20.20
N GLN A 8 5.71 -9.26 20.53
CA GLN A 8 4.64 -9.48 19.58
C GLN A 8 4.93 -8.44 18.52
N PHE A 9 5.46 -8.91 17.40
CA PHE A 9 5.39 -8.20 16.14
C PHE A 9 3.97 -7.65 16.11
N LEU A 10 3.84 -6.34 16.27
CA LEU A 10 2.62 -5.64 15.96
C LEU A 10 2.45 -5.90 14.47
N GLU A 11 1.82 -7.02 14.12
CA GLU A 11 0.98 -7.07 12.95
C GLU A 11 0.16 -5.79 13.08
N PRO A 12 0.36 -4.81 12.18
CA PRO A 12 -0.45 -3.62 12.25
C PRO A 12 -1.89 -4.15 12.23
N ASP A 13 -2.71 -3.63 13.12
CA ASP A 13 -4.16 -3.81 13.08
C ASP A 13 -4.58 -3.12 11.77
N LEU A 14 -4.37 -3.84 10.66
CA LEU A 14 -4.22 -3.32 9.32
C LEU A 14 -5.62 -2.91 8.93
N VAL A 15 -5.86 -1.62 9.10
CA VAL A 15 -7.16 -0.96 8.97
C VAL A 15 -8.07 -1.21 10.17
N LYS A 16 -7.76 -0.56 11.31
CA LYS A 16 -8.85 0.13 12.01
C LYS A 16 -9.62 0.95 10.97
N ASP A 17 -10.95 1.01 11.03
CA ASP A 17 -11.87 1.70 10.10
C ASP A 17 -11.60 3.22 9.84
N ASN A 18 -10.42 3.73 10.19
CA ASN A 18 -9.92 5.08 10.05
C ASN A 18 -9.21 5.33 8.71
N TRP A 19 -9.65 4.69 7.62
CA TRP A 19 -9.12 4.97 6.28
C TRP A 19 -10.04 5.93 5.53
N ARG A 20 -9.44 6.91 4.84
CA ARG A 20 -10.17 7.96 4.13
C ARG A 20 -10.47 7.57 2.70
N PHE A 21 -9.45 7.06 1.99
CA PHE A 21 -9.58 6.56 0.63
C PHE A 21 -8.44 5.62 0.27
N LEU A 22 -8.59 4.95 -0.87
CA LEU A 22 -7.72 3.94 -1.42
C LEU A 22 -7.52 4.23 -2.90
N GLU A 23 -6.30 4.08 -3.38
CA GLU A 23 -5.96 4.06 -4.79
C GLU A 23 -5.32 2.73 -5.17
N VAL A 24 -5.63 2.26 -6.38
CA VAL A 24 -4.93 1.14 -6.99
C VAL A 24 -3.91 1.70 -7.97
N TRP A 25 -2.69 1.21 -7.86
CA TRP A 25 -1.56 1.60 -8.69
C TRP A 25 -1.10 0.38 -9.47
N VAL A 26 -0.86 0.54 -10.77
CA VAL A 26 -0.66 -0.57 -11.70
C VAL A 26 0.63 -0.39 -12.48
N ASP A 27 1.46 -1.42 -12.49
CA ASP A 27 2.49 -1.61 -13.50
C ASP A 27 1.89 -2.43 -14.66
N SER A 28 1.64 -1.74 -15.77
CA SER A 28 1.02 -2.31 -16.97
C SER A 28 2.00 -3.06 -17.88
N MET A 29 3.31 -2.99 -17.60
CA MET A 29 4.34 -3.70 -18.36
C MET A 29 4.39 -5.19 -17.98
N GLN A 30 3.83 -5.56 -16.83
CA GLN A 30 3.72 -6.94 -16.37
C GLN A 30 2.45 -7.63 -16.90
N SER A 31 2.47 -8.96 -17.00
CA SER A 31 1.32 -9.77 -17.43
C SER A 31 1.09 -10.96 -16.48
N PRO A 32 -0.03 -10.98 -15.73
CA PRO A 32 -1.02 -9.90 -15.61
C PRO A 32 -0.39 -8.62 -15.04
N PRO A 33 -0.98 -7.42 -15.28
CA PRO A 33 -0.49 -6.18 -14.69
C PRO A 33 -0.32 -6.32 -13.18
N TYR A 34 0.81 -5.84 -12.66
CA TYR A 34 1.08 -5.91 -11.23
C TYR A 34 0.40 -4.76 -10.52
N VAL A 35 -0.12 -5.00 -9.32
CA VAL A 35 -0.89 -3.99 -8.60
C VAL A 35 -0.33 -3.76 -7.20
N LEU A 36 -0.24 -2.49 -6.83
CA LEU A 36 -0.04 -2.04 -5.46
C LEU A 36 -1.26 -1.24 -5.02
N ILE A 37 -1.47 -1.20 -3.71
CA ILE A 37 -2.54 -0.42 -3.09
C ILE A 37 -1.91 0.71 -2.29
N LEU A 38 -2.31 1.94 -2.57
CA LEU A 38 -2.01 3.10 -1.73
C LEU A 38 -3.23 3.41 -0.86
N LEU A 39 -3.14 3.13 0.45
CA LEU A 39 -4.18 3.42 1.43
C LEU A 39 -3.85 4.69 2.19
N ILE A 40 -4.80 5.61 2.30
CA ILE A 40 -4.64 6.86 3.03
C ILE A 40 -5.55 6.83 4.26
N ASP A 41 -4.97 7.08 5.43
CA ASP A 41 -5.71 7.17 6.68
C ASP A 41 -6.31 8.57 6.95
N GLU A 42 -7.20 8.66 7.93
CA GLU A 42 -7.83 9.92 8.37
C GLU A 42 -6.82 10.95 8.90
N THR A 43 -5.63 10.50 9.32
CA THR A 43 -4.53 11.34 9.80
C THR A 43 -3.51 11.72 8.73
N ARG A 44 -3.78 11.39 7.45
CA ARG A 44 -2.91 11.57 6.28
C ARG A 44 -1.69 10.63 6.21
N GLY A 45 -1.65 9.60 7.04
CA GLY A 45 -0.71 8.49 6.85
C GLY A 45 -0.98 7.78 5.53
N CYS A 46 0.07 7.50 4.78
CA CYS A 46 -0.01 6.88 3.46
C CYS A 46 0.72 5.53 3.50
N TYR A 47 0.06 4.46 3.08
CA TYR A 47 0.55 3.09 3.24
C TYR A 47 0.45 2.34 1.92
N VAL A 48 1.59 1.85 1.42
CA VAL A 48 1.66 1.02 0.23
C VAL A 48 1.61 -0.44 0.62
N PHE A 49 0.63 -1.17 0.10
CA PHE A 49 0.43 -2.59 0.32
C PHE A 49 0.62 -3.38 -0.96
N ASP A 50 1.16 -4.58 -0.81
CA ASP A 50 1.27 -5.58 -1.88
C ASP A 50 0.22 -6.69 -1.68
N PRO A 51 -0.82 -6.75 -2.51
CA PRO A 51 -1.83 -7.80 -2.44
C PRO A 51 -1.29 -9.21 -2.77
N ALA A 52 -0.26 -9.33 -3.60
CA ALA A 52 0.35 -10.62 -3.95
C ALA A 52 1.15 -11.21 -2.77
N GLU A 53 1.71 -10.35 -1.92
CA GLU A 53 2.37 -10.74 -0.66
C GLU A 53 1.42 -10.69 0.56
N GLN A 54 0.17 -11.17 0.41
CA GLN A 54 -0.80 -11.24 1.51
C GLN A 54 -1.09 -9.87 2.16
N TYR A 55 -1.19 -8.81 1.35
CA TYR A 55 -1.38 -7.43 1.82
C TYR A 55 -0.26 -6.96 2.77
N ARG A 56 0.97 -7.40 2.52
CA ARG A 56 2.13 -6.93 3.27
C ARG A 56 2.32 -5.42 3.06
N LEU A 57 2.64 -4.72 4.15
CA LEU A 57 3.09 -3.33 4.08
C LEU A 57 4.47 -3.27 3.41
N VAL A 58 4.52 -2.69 2.21
CA VAL A 58 5.75 -2.45 1.45
C VAL A 58 6.45 -1.21 2.00
N LYS A 59 5.69 -0.12 2.17
CA LYS A 59 6.22 1.17 2.61
C LYS A 59 5.15 2.06 3.23
N ALA A 60 5.57 2.99 4.07
CA ALA A 60 4.71 3.99 4.68
C ALA A 60 5.33 5.39 4.54
N PHE A 61 4.48 6.39 4.38
CA PHE A 61 4.83 7.80 4.20
C PHE A 61 3.93 8.68 5.06
N GLN A 62 4.40 9.89 5.37
CA GLN A 62 3.60 10.91 6.06
C GLN A 62 3.01 11.96 5.10
N ASP A 63 3.41 11.90 3.84
CA ASP A 63 2.98 12.79 2.80
C ASP A 63 2.55 11.99 1.55
N TYR A 64 1.47 12.45 0.92
CA TYR A 64 0.89 11.76 -0.23
C TYR A 64 1.72 11.97 -1.50
N GLU A 65 2.30 13.15 -1.70
CA GLU A 65 3.15 13.43 -2.85
C GLU A 65 4.41 12.55 -2.83
N GLU A 66 5.02 12.35 -1.65
CA GLU A 66 6.14 11.42 -1.49
C GLU A 66 5.77 9.97 -1.85
N ALA A 67 4.57 9.52 -1.46
CA ALA A 67 4.09 8.18 -1.80
C ALA A 67 3.86 8.02 -3.30
N GLN A 68 3.26 9.03 -3.95
CA GLN A 68 3.05 9.04 -5.41
C GLN A 68 4.38 9.05 -6.17
N LEU A 69 5.33 9.89 -5.77
CA LEU A 69 6.64 9.96 -6.41
C LEU A 69 7.35 8.61 -6.34
N TRP A 70 7.31 7.94 -5.18
CA TRP A 70 7.90 6.61 -5.03
C TRP A 70 7.25 5.55 -5.93
N LEU A 71 5.93 5.60 -6.14
CA LEU A 71 5.23 4.68 -7.06
C LEU A 71 5.57 4.96 -8.52
N LEU A 72 5.63 6.24 -8.91
CA LEU A 72 5.98 6.68 -10.26
C LEU A 72 7.45 6.35 -10.60
N GLU A 73 8.36 6.35 -9.62
CA GLU A 73 9.76 5.94 -9.81
C GLU A 73 9.88 4.50 -10.31
N ASP A 74 8.97 3.62 -9.90
CA ASP A 74 8.91 2.21 -10.30
C ASP A 74 7.89 1.94 -11.43
N GLU A 75 7.53 2.98 -12.21
CA GLU A 75 6.62 2.91 -13.37
C GLU A 75 5.16 2.50 -13.06
N TYR A 76 4.74 2.56 -11.80
CA TYR A 76 3.33 2.37 -11.45
C TYR A 76 2.52 3.62 -11.78
N GLU A 77 1.34 3.42 -12.35
CA GLU A 77 0.37 4.49 -12.64
C GLU A 77 -0.92 4.29 -11.83
N PRO A 78 -1.55 5.35 -11.30
CA PRO A 78 -2.82 5.24 -10.62
C PRO A 78 -3.91 4.90 -11.64
N ILE A 79 -4.81 4.00 -11.27
CA ILE A 79 -5.95 3.64 -12.13
C ILE A 79 -7.28 4.09 -11.56
N GLU A 80 -8.06 4.75 -12.39
CA GLU A 80 -9.48 4.98 -12.18
C GLU A 80 -10.31 4.06 -13.11
N GLY A 81 -11.17 3.22 -12.52
CA GLY A 81 -12.06 2.36 -13.29
C GLY A 81 -11.40 1.05 -13.77
N ARG A 82 -11.39 0.79 -15.08
CA ARG A 82 -10.98 -0.49 -15.68
C ARG A 82 -9.78 -0.32 -16.61
N LEU A 83 -8.73 -1.12 -16.41
CA LEU A 83 -7.64 -1.27 -17.38
C LEU A 83 -8.08 -2.25 -18.48
N SER A 84 -7.93 -1.86 -19.74
CA SER A 84 -8.16 -2.75 -20.88
C SER A 84 -6.81 -3.00 -21.57
N SER A 85 -6.56 -4.24 -21.99
CA SER A 85 -5.55 -4.50 -23.00
C SER A 85 -6.10 -3.96 -24.31
N GLU A 86 -5.51 -2.91 -24.87
CA GLU A 86 -5.82 -2.55 -26.27
C GLU A 86 -5.47 -3.70 -27.22
#